data_AF-A0A943TGL6-F1
#
_entry.id   AF-A0A943TGL6-F1
#
_cell.length_a   1.000
_cell.length_b   1.000
_cell.length_c   1.000
_cell.angle_alpha   90.00
_cell.angle_beta   90.00
_cell.angle_gamma   90.00
#
_symmetry.space_group_name_H-M   'P 1'
#
loop_
_entity.id
_entity.type
_entity.pdbx_description
1 polymer ?
#
loop_
_entity_poly.entity_id
_entity_poly.type
_entity_poly.pdbx_seq_one_letter_code
_entity_poly.pdbx_strand_id
1 'polypeptide(L)'
;MGKLIGILMILCGCAGLLYQWMKVQRCRALLMEEWIRIFAAFEYALEKEHVPIQRFFLRYDGRLPEVERFFERVLQLLEKNEYPSGQMVWGMVFKEWEKKFALKEEAGHTLRAAGDAFFGENSQENLRCMQGCRQRMEKCVEKEREEFVRQRSVYMPVGMLTGLMLVILLV
;
A
#
# COMPACT_ATOMS: atom_id res chain seq x y z
N MET A 1 -44.48 -7.06 9.36
CA MET A 1 -43.34 -6.73 10.26
C MET A 1 -42.06 -7.46 9.85
N GLY A 2 -42.02 -8.81 9.81
CA GLY A 2 -40.79 -9.57 9.49
C GLY A 2 -40.15 -9.31 8.11
N LYS A 3 -40.95 -9.06 7.07
CA LYS A 3 -40.44 -8.72 5.71
C LYS A 3 -39.62 -7.43 5.67
N LEU A 4 -40.08 -6.37 6.37
CA LEU A 4 -39.37 -5.09 6.46
C LEU A 4 -38.04 -5.23 7.21
N ILE A 5 -38.01 -6.03 8.28
CA ILE A 5 -36.80 -6.31 9.05
C ILE A 5 -35.78 -7.08 8.19
N GLY A 6 -36.22 -8.06 7.40
CA GLY A 6 -35.37 -8.80 6.47
C GLY A 6 -34.74 -7.89 5.40
N ILE A 7 -35.53 -7.00 4.78
CA ILE A 7 -35.03 -6.03 3.80
C ILE A 7 -33.99 -5.09 4.43
N LEU A 8 -34.24 -4.61 5.66
CA LEU A 8 -33.32 -3.73 6.38
C LEU A 8 -31.98 -4.40 6.66
N MET A 9 -31.98 -5.68 7.05
CA MET A 9 -30.75 -6.45 7.28
C MET A 9 -29.93 -6.65 6.01
N ILE A 10 -30.58 -6.93 4.87
CA ILE A 10 -29.90 -7.08 3.58
C ILE A 10 -29.25 -5.76 3.16
N LEU A 11 -29.98 -4.64 3.25
CA LEU A 11 -29.45 -3.32 2.91
C LEU A 11 -28.25 -2.94 3.80
N CYS A 12 -28.34 -3.21 5.11
CA CYS A 12 -27.22 -2.98 6.04
C CYS A 12 -26.00 -3.85 5.69
N GLY A 13 -26.21 -5.12 5.33
CA GLY A 13 -25.14 -6.01 4.90
C GLY A 13 -24.43 -5.53 3.63
N CYS A 14 -25.20 -5.14 2.61
CA CYS A 14 -24.65 -4.59 1.36
C CYS A 14 -23.88 -3.28 1.60
N ALA A 15 -24.43 -2.37 2.40
CA ALA A 15 -23.76 -1.13 2.76
C ALA A 15 -22.45 -1.38 3.53
N GLY A 16 -22.45 -2.35 4.47
CA GLY A 16 -21.26 -2.75 5.21
C GLY A 16 -20.14 -3.29 4.32
N LEU A 17 -20.46 -4.17 3.38
CA LEU A 17 -19.50 -4.71 2.41
C LEU A 17 -18.93 -3.62 1.51
N LEU A 18 -19.77 -2.71 1.00
CA LEU A 18 -19.33 -1.57 0.19
C LEU A 18 -18.42 -0.64 0.98
N TYR A 19 -18.76 -0.34 2.24
CA TYR A 19 -17.93 0.48 3.12
C TYR A 19 -16.58 -0.16 3.39
N GLN A 20 -16.56 -1.45 3.73
CA GLN A 20 -15.32 -2.18 3.98
C GLN A 20 -14.44 -2.23 2.73
N TRP A 21 -15.03 -2.49 1.56
CA TRP A 21 -14.31 -2.47 0.29
C TRP A 21 -13.71 -1.09 -0.01
N MET A 22 -14.50 0.00 0.12
CA MET A 22 -13.99 1.36 -0.06
C MET A 22 -12.87 1.71 0.93
N LYS A 23 -13.00 1.29 2.19
CA LYS A 23 -11.98 1.51 3.22
C LYS A 23 -10.66 0.84 2.84
N VAL A 24 -10.69 -0.42 2.42
CA VAL A 24 -9.48 -1.17 2.01
C VAL A 24 -8.80 -0.50 0.81
N GLN A 25 -9.58 -0.10 -0.20
CA GLN A 25 -9.07 0.61 -1.37
C GLN A 25 -8.37 1.92 -0.98
N ARG A 26 -9.01 2.71 -0.10
CA ARG A 26 -8.44 3.98 0.39
C ARG A 26 -7.16 3.77 1.20
N CYS A 27 -7.13 2.81 2.12
CA CYS A 27 -5.92 2.52 2.90
C CYS A 27 -4.76 2.10 1.99
N ARG A 28 -5.02 1.29 0.96
CA ARG A 28 -3.99 0.85 0.01
C ARG A 28 -3.46 2.01 -0.82
N ALA A 29 -4.33 2.91 -1.29
CA ALA A 29 -3.92 4.13 -2.00
C ALA A 29 -3.03 5.03 -1.13
N LEU A 30 -3.45 5.30 0.12
CA LEU A 30 -2.66 6.09 1.08
C LEU A 30 -1.28 5.46 1.34
N LEU A 31 -1.23 4.13 1.45
CA LEU A 31 0.03 3.42 1.64
C LEU A 31 0.96 3.55 0.44
N MET A 32 0.45 3.40 -0.78
CA MET A 32 1.25 3.59 -1.99
C MET A 32 1.73 5.04 -2.14
N GLU A 33 0.90 6.02 -1.81
CA GLU A 33 1.28 7.44 -1.78
C GLU A 33 2.35 7.76 -0.74
N GLU A 34 2.31 7.09 0.43
CA GLU A 34 3.38 7.16 1.43
C GLU A 34 4.69 6.60 0.87
N TRP A 35 4.65 5.44 0.21
CA TRP A 35 5.84 4.85 -0.42
C TRP A 35 6.42 5.70 -1.55
N ILE A 36 5.58 6.34 -2.37
CA ILE A 36 6.04 7.31 -3.38
C ILE A 36 6.80 8.47 -2.71
N ARG A 37 6.27 8.99 -1.59
CA ARG A 37 6.94 10.05 -0.82
C ARG A 37 8.25 9.59 -0.22
N ILE A 38 8.31 8.38 0.31
CA ILE A 38 9.55 7.78 0.82
C ILE A 38 10.59 7.69 -0.29
N PHE A 39 10.21 7.16 -1.46
CA PHE A 39 11.13 7.03 -2.59
C PHE A 39 11.65 8.38 -3.04
N ALA A 40 10.78 9.39 -3.16
CA ALA A 40 11.18 10.76 -3.50
C ALA A 40 12.10 11.39 -2.43
N ALA A 41 11.79 11.18 -1.14
CA ALA A 41 12.61 11.67 -0.04
C ALA A 41 14.00 11.01 -0.03
N PHE A 42 14.06 9.71 -0.33
CA PHE A 42 15.32 8.99 -0.41
C PHE A 42 16.14 9.39 -1.65
N GLU A 43 15.49 9.58 -2.81
CA GLU A 43 16.13 10.16 -4.01
C GLU A 43 16.82 11.49 -3.67
N TYR A 44 16.11 12.38 -2.98
CA TYR A 44 16.65 13.67 -2.53
C TYR A 44 17.82 13.50 -1.54
N ALA A 45 17.67 12.61 -0.55
CA ALA A 45 18.70 12.34 0.44
C ALA A 45 19.98 11.75 -0.17
N LEU A 46 19.85 10.89 -1.20
CA LEU A 46 20.98 10.35 -1.95
C LEU A 46 21.67 11.43 -2.79
N GLU A 47 20.91 12.24 -3.52
CA GLU A 47 21.47 13.20 -4.48
C GLU A 47 22.10 14.42 -3.80
N LYS A 48 21.51 14.92 -2.71
CA LYS A 48 21.91 16.19 -2.09
C LYS A 48 22.68 16.03 -0.80
N GLU A 49 22.25 15.12 0.06
CA GLU A 49 22.70 15.07 1.46
C GLU A 49 23.64 13.90 1.78
N HIS A 50 23.76 12.93 0.87
CA HIS A 50 24.56 11.71 1.03
C HIS A 50 24.33 11.02 2.39
N VAL A 51 23.06 11.01 2.83
CA VAL A 51 22.69 10.49 4.16
C VAL A 51 22.79 8.97 4.20
N PRO A 52 23.41 8.37 5.23
CA PRO A 52 23.38 6.92 5.43
C PRO A 52 21.94 6.41 5.58
N ILE A 53 21.64 5.27 4.96
CA ILE A 53 20.27 4.70 4.91
C ILE A 53 19.61 4.56 6.29
N GLN A 54 20.36 4.13 7.31
CA GLN A 54 19.84 4.00 8.68
C GLN A 54 19.39 5.35 9.24
N ARG A 55 20.17 6.41 8.98
CA ARG A 55 19.85 7.78 9.42
C ARG A 55 18.66 8.33 8.64
N PHE A 56 18.48 7.95 7.38
CA PHE A 56 17.28 8.27 6.63
C PHE A 56 16.04 7.64 7.28
N PHE A 57 16.04 6.33 7.55
CA PHE A 57 14.90 5.66 8.17
C PHE A 57 14.57 6.20 9.57
N LEU A 58 15.57 6.55 10.38
CA LEU A 58 15.35 7.16 11.70
C LEU A 58 14.74 8.57 11.65
N ARG A 59 14.97 9.31 10.56
CA ARG A 59 14.54 10.71 10.41
C ARG A 59 13.27 10.87 9.61
N TYR A 60 12.87 9.84 8.88
CA TYR A 60 11.71 9.93 8.00
C TYR A 60 10.45 10.09 8.86
N ASP A 61 9.82 11.26 8.75
CA ASP A 61 8.56 11.59 9.42
C ASP A 61 7.40 11.04 8.57
N GLY A 62 7.00 9.81 8.87
CA GLY A 62 5.97 9.11 8.13
C GLY A 62 4.56 9.59 8.48
N ARG A 63 3.64 9.58 7.51
CA ARG A 63 2.23 9.89 7.82
C ARG A 63 1.43 8.67 8.28
N LEU A 64 2.00 7.48 8.11
CA LEU A 64 1.34 6.20 8.41
C LEU A 64 2.11 5.44 9.49
N PRO A 65 1.49 5.18 10.66
CA PRO A 65 2.12 4.42 11.75
C PRO A 65 2.58 3.02 11.33
N GLU A 66 1.92 2.41 10.35
CA GLU A 66 2.31 1.11 9.81
C GLU A 66 3.68 1.15 9.13
N VAL A 67 4.03 2.27 8.49
CA VAL A 67 5.31 2.42 7.80
C VAL A 67 6.43 2.75 8.79
N GLU A 68 6.14 3.56 9.82
CA GLU A 68 7.07 3.79 10.92
C GLU A 68 7.47 2.47 11.59
N ARG A 69 6.49 1.66 12.00
CA ARG A 69 6.74 0.34 12.60
C ARG A 69 7.48 -0.62 11.66
N PHE A 70 7.28 -0.49 10.35
CA PHE A 70 8.02 -1.25 9.37
C PHE A 70 9.50 -0.84 9.37
N PHE A 71 9.81 0.46 9.37
CA PHE A 71 11.19 0.94 9.46
C PHE A 71 11.86 0.63 10.80
N GLU A 72 11.14 0.76 11.93
CA GLU A 72 11.63 0.32 13.23
C GLU A 72 12.05 -1.15 13.19
N ARG A 73 11.23 -2.01 12.58
CA ARG A 73 11.53 -3.42 12.44
C ARG A 73 12.77 -3.67 11.56
N VAL A 74 12.92 -2.94 10.46
CA VAL A 74 14.12 -3.00 9.61
C VAL A 74 15.36 -2.58 10.40
N LEU A 75 15.30 -1.45 11.10
CA LEU A 75 16.41 -0.93 11.91
C LEU A 75 16.83 -1.90 13.02
N GLN A 76 15.87 -2.47 13.75
CA GLN A 76 16.14 -3.49 14.77
C GLN A 76 16.89 -4.71 14.22
N LEU A 77 16.54 -5.18 13.03
CA LEU A 77 17.22 -6.33 12.43
C LEU A 77 18.59 -5.96 11.85
N LEU A 78 18.77 -4.73 11.36
CA LEU A 78 20.08 -4.23 10.96
C LEU A 78 21.03 -4.13 12.16
N GLU A 79 20.56 -3.63 13.31
CA GLU A 79 21.38 -3.49 14.53
C GLU A 79 21.85 -4.82 15.09
N LYS A 80 21.01 -5.85 15.00
CA LYS A 80 21.36 -7.21 15.46
C LYS A 80 22.45 -7.88 14.62
N ASN A 81 22.70 -7.39 13.40
CA ASN A 81 23.67 -7.97 12.45
C ASN A 81 23.50 -9.50 12.23
N GLU A 82 22.28 -10.02 12.35
CA GLU A 82 21.96 -11.45 12.15
C GLU A 82 21.90 -11.83 10.66
N TYR A 83 21.90 -10.85 9.76
CA TYR A 83 21.76 -11.04 8.32
C TYR A 83 22.97 -10.48 7.57
N PRO A 84 23.37 -11.12 6.45
CA PRO A 84 24.56 -10.75 5.69
C PRO A 84 24.44 -9.42 4.92
N SER A 85 23.22 -8.95 4.64
CA SER A 85 23.01 -7.68 3.92
C SER A 85 21.69 -7.01 4.30
N GLY A 86 21.63 -5.68 4.11
CA GLY A 86 20.40 -4.91 4.31
C GLY A 86 19.28 -5.28 3.33
N GLN A 87 19.62 -5.73 2.12
CA GLN A 87 18.66 -6.26 1.14
C GLN A 87 17.93 -7.50 1.70
N MET A 88 18.68 -8.39 2.37
CA MET A 88 18.10 -9.58 2.99
C MET A 88 17.20 -9.21 4.18
N VAL A 89 17.63 -8.25 5.01
CA VAL A 89 16.78 -7.69 6.08
C VAL A 89 15.48 -7.13 5.49
N TRP A 90 15.58 -6.28 4.47
CA TRP A 90 14.42 -5.70 3.79
C TRP A 90 13.46 -6.77 3.28
N GLY A 91 13.96 -7.76 2.55
CA GLY A 91 13.16 -8.85 2.01
C GLY A 91 12.45 -9.67 3.09
N MET A 92 13.13 -9.94 4.21
CA MET A 92 12.57 -10.66 5.35
C MET A 92 11.46 -9.86 6.03
N VAL A 93 11.70 -8.59 6.37
CA VAL A 93 10.67 -7.72 6.97
C VAL A 93 9.50 -7.53 6.00
N PHE A 94 9.77 -7.33 4.71
CA PHE A 94 8.71 -7.20 3.72
C PHE A 94 7.83 -8.44 3.66
N LYS A 95 8.41 -9.65 3.71
CA LYS A 95 7.66 -10.91 3.75
C LYS A 95 6.79 -11.03 5.01
N GLU A 96 7.26 -10.55 6.17
CA GLU A 96 6.45 -10.49 7.40
C GLU A 96 5.26 -9.53 7.27
N TRP A 97 5.41 -8.45 6.50
CA TRP A 97 4.45 -7.35 6.39
C TRP A 97 3.58 -7.34 5.13
N GLU A 98 3.89 -8.17 4.14
CA GLU A 98 3.21 -8.22 2.84
C GLU A 98 1.69 -8.32 2.97
N LYS A 99 1.22 -9.20 3.85
CA LYS A 99 -0.22 -9.37 4.13
C LYS A 99 -0.84 -8.16 4.82
N LYS A 100 -0.09 -7.44 5.67
CA LYS A 100 -0.56 -6.25 6.40
C LYS A 100 -0.72 -5.07 5.47
N PHE A 101 0.20 -4.91 4.52
CA PHE A 101 0.14 -3.87 3.51
C PHE A 101 -0.97 -4.09 2.48
N ALA A 102 -1.38 -5.35 2.27
CA ALA A 102 -2.48 -5.73 1.38
C ALA A 102 -2.35 -5.10 -0.03
N LEU A 103 -1.10 -4.91 -0.48
CA LEU A 103 -0.77 -4.38 -1.80
C LEU A 103 -1.11 -5.42 -2.87
N LYS A 104 -1.49 -4.95 -4.06
CA LYS A 104 -1.53 -5.81 -5.25
C LYS A 104 -0.11 -6.24 -5.64
N GLU A 105 -0.02 -7.32 -6.40
CA GLU A 105 1.25 -7.96 -6.77
C GLU A 105 2.27 -7.00 -7.39
N GLU A 106 1.86 -6.12 -8.31
CA GLU A 106 2.77 -5.17 -8.98
C GLU A 106 3.38 -4.15 -8.01
N ALA A 107 2.57 -3.58 -7.11
CA ALA A 107 3.02 -2.66 -6.07
C ALA A 107 3.87 -3.37 -5.02
N GLY A 108 3.49 -4.59 -4.63
CA GLY A 108 4.24 -5.43 -3.70
C GLY A 108 5.62 -5.83 -4.26
N HIS A 109 5.69 -6.19 -5.54
CA HIS A 109 6.96 -6.49 -6.22
C HIS A 109 7.86 -5.25 -6.29
N THR A 110 7.29 -4.09 -6.61
CA THR A 110 8.02 -2.81 -6.62
C THR A 110 8.63 -2.51 -5.25
N LEU A 111 7.85 -2.70 -4.18
CA LEU A 111 8.32 -2.43 -2.83
C LEU A 111 9.34 -3.48 -2.33
N ARG A 112 9.19 -4.75 -2.72
CA ARG A 112 10.20 -5.80 -2.47
C ARG A 112 11.53 -5.45 -3.15
N ALA A 113 11.48 -5.03 -4.41
CA ALA A 113 12.66 -4.63 -5.19
C ALA A 113 13.31 -3.33 -4.68
N ALA A 114 12.58 -2.49 -3.93
CA ALA A 114 13.14 -1.27 -3.35
C ALA A 114 14.29 -1.55 -2.36
N GLY A 115 14.38 -2.77 -1.80
CA GLY A 115 15.51 -3.17 -0.97
C GLY A 115 16.86 -3.04 -1.69
N ASP A 116 16.91 -3.38 -2.98
CA ASP A 116 18.12 -3.23 -3.78
C ASP A 116 18.48 -1.75 -3.98
N ALA A 117 17.48 -0.89 -4.15
CA ALA A 117 17.66 0.55 -4.30
C ALA A 117 18.10 1.22 -2.98
N PHE A 118 17.64 0.74 -1.82
CA PHE A 118 18.02 1.30 -0.51
C PHE A 118 19.41 0.85 -0.04
N PHE A 119 19.78 -0.39 -0.33
CA PHE A 119 20.97 -1.04 0.24
C PHE A 119 22.01 -1.46 -0.79
N GLY A 120 21.86 -1.08 -2.06
CA GLY A 120 22.88 -1.33 -3.08
C GLY A 120 24.17 -0.55 -2.80
N GLU A 121 25.27 -1.01 -3.39
CA GLU A 121 26.61 -0.47 -3.10
C GLU A 121 26.92 0.82 -3.89
N ASN A 122 26.28 0.99 -5.06
CA ASN A 122 26.54 2.11 -5.95
C ASN A 122 25.44 3.18 -5.84
N SER A 123 25.80 4.37 -5.35
CA SER A 123 24.83 5.46 -5.13
C SER A 123 24.12 5.94 -6.41
N GLN A 124 24.80 5.96 -7.57
CA GLN A 124 24.17 6.35 -8.83
C GLN A 124 23.20 5.29 -9.33
N GLU A 125 23.54 4.01 -9.17
CA GLU A 125 22.66 2.90 -9.51
C GLU A 125 21.45 2.87 -8.59
N ASN A 126 21.66 3.04 -7.28
CA ASN A 126 20.61 3.14 -6.27
C ASN A 126 19.63 4.27 -6.60
N LEU A 127 20.13 5.44 -7.01
CA LEU A 127 19.28 6.56 -7.41
C LEU A 127 18.40 6.20 -8.63
N ARG A 128 18.99 5.59 -9.67
CA ARG A 128 18.23 5.14 -10.85
C ARG A 128 17.20 4.06 -10.50
N CYS A 129 17.59 3.10 -9.67
CA CYS A 129 16.70 2.04 -9.18
C CYS A 129 15.56 2.63 -8.35
N MET A 130 15.84 3.65 -7.51
CA MET A 130 14.82 4.32 -6.69
C MET A 130 13.83 5.09 -7.56
N GLN A 131 14.32 5.86 -8.54
CA GLN A 131 13.47 6.54 -9.53
C GLN A 131 12.57 5.55 -10.29
N GLY A 132 13.12 4.40 -10.67
CA GLY A 132 12.34 3.32 -11.29
C GLY A 132 11.30 2.71 -10.35
N CYS A 133 11.59 2.57 -9.06
CA CYS A 133 10.63 2.13 -8.06
C CYS A 133 9.50 3.15 -7.87
N ARG A 134 9.84 4.44 -7.79
CA ARG A 134 8.87 5.53 -7.70
C ARG A 134 7.93 5.57 -8.91
N GLN A 135 8.46 5.57 -10.12
CA GLN A 135 7.64 5.59 -11.34
C GLN A 135 6.73 4.36 -11.44
N ARG A 136 7.19 3.17 -11.04
CA ARG A 136 6.36 1.96 -11.01
C ARG A 136 5.25 2.07 -9.98
N MET A 137 5.53 2.61 -8.80
CA MET A 137 4.53 2.83 -7.76
C MET A 137 3.49 3.88 -8.17
N GLU A 138 3.92 4.98 -8.80
CA GLU A 138 3.04 6.01 -9.37
C GLU A 138 2.07 5.41 -10.40
N LYS A 139 2.58 4.56 -11.31
CA LYS A 139 1.73 3.82 -12.27
C LYS A 139 0.76 2.86 -11.57
N CYS A 140 1.17 2.21 -10.49
CA CYS A 140 0.26 1.36 -9.71
C CYS A 140 -0.88 2.17 -9.10
N VAL A 141 -0.59 3.34 -8.53
CA VAL A 141 -1.62 4.26 -8.00
C VAL A 141 -2.59 4.71 -9.09
N GLU A 142 -2.08 5.07 -10.27
CA GLU A 142 -2.92 5.47 -11.40
C GLU A 142 -3.85 4.34 -11.87
N LYS A 143 -3.30 3.13 -12.08
CA LYS A 143 -4.10 1.95 -12.44
C LYS A 143 -5.17 1.64 -11.39
N GLU A 144 -4.82 1.69 -10.11
CA GLU A 144 -5.80 1.44 -9.04
C GLU A 144 -6.89 2.51 -8.99
N ARG A 145 -6.55 3.77 -9.28
CA ARG A 145 -7.52 4.86 -9.36
C ARG A 145 -8.47 4.66 -10.55
N GLU A 146 -7.96 4.28 -11.71
CA GLU A 146 -8.78 3.97 -12.88
C GLU A 146 -9.72 2.78 -12.63
N GLU A 147 -9.18 1.70 -12.06
CA GLU A 147 -9.98 0.55 -11.67
C GLU A 147 -11.03 0.93 -10.63
N PHE A 148 -10.70 1.76 -9.64
CA PHE A 148 -11.66 2.22 -8.64
C PHE A 148 -12.79 3.03 -9.27
N VAL A 149 -12.49 3.94 -10.21
CA VAL A 149 -13.51 4.70 -10.95
C VAL A 149 -14.40 3.78 -11.77
N ARG A 150 -13.81 2.80 -12.48
CA ARG A 150 -14.54 1.81 -13.27
C ARG A 150 -15.40 0.89 -12.41
N GLN A 151 -14.87 0.43 -11.28
CA GLN A 151 -15.59 -0.42 -10.35
C GLN A 151 -16.72 0.38 -9.70
N ARG A 152 -16.49 1.62 -9.27
CA ARG A 152 -17.55 2.48 -8.74
C ARG A 152 -18.67 2.72 -9.74
N SER A 153 -18.36 2.96 -11.02
CA SER A 153 -19.37 3.19 -12.05
C SER A 153 -20.20 1.96 -12.37
N VAL A 154 -19.70 0.74 -12.09
CA VAL A 154 -20.41 -0.53 -12.32
C VAL A 154 -21.12 -1.02 -11.05
N TYR A 155 -20.44 -1.05 -9.90
CA TYR A 155 -20.97 -1.60 -8.65
C TYR A 155 -22.05 -0.72 -8.00
N MET A 156 -22.01 0.61 -8.16
CA MET A 156 -23.10 1.46 -7.65
C MET A 156 -24.43 1.15 -8.36
N PRO A 157 -24.51 1.17 -9.71
CA PRO A 157 -25.74 0.81 -10.41
C PRO A 157 -26.18 -0.65 -10.18
N VAL A 158 -25.24 -1.60 -10.23
CA VAL A 158 -25.57 -3.04 -10.05
C VAL A 158 -26.02 -3.33 -8.63
N GLY A 159 -25.41 -2.71 -7.61
CA GLY A 159 -25.83 -2.81 -6.22
C GLY A 159 -27.23 -2.22 -6.00
N MET A 160 -27.51 -1.08 -6.61
CA MET A 160 -28.86 -0.47 -6.58
C MET A 160 -29.89 -1.36 -7.27
N LEU A 161 -29.61 -1.86 -8.47
CA LEU A 161 -30.53 -2.73 -9.23
C LEU A 161 -30.79 -4.06 -8.53
N THR A 162 -29.75 -4.68 -7.95
CA THR A 162 -29.90 -5.93 -7.18
C THR A 162 -30.72 -5.71 -5.91
N GLY A 163 -30.48 -4.61 -5.20
CA GLY A 163 -31.29 -4.23 -4.03
C GLY A 163 -32.75 -4.01 -4.41
N LEU A 164 -33.01 -3.33 -5.53
CA LEU A 164 -34.37 -3.05 -6.03
C LEU A 164 -35.08 -4.34 -6.47
N MET A 165 -34.39 -5.24 -7.18
CA MET A 165 -34.88 -6.58 -7.54
C MET A 165 -35.25 -7.41 -6.32
N LEU A 166 -34.40 -7.43 -5.28
CA LEU A 166 -34.68 -8.17 -4.04
C LEU A 166 -35.89 -7.60 -3.31
N VAL A 167 -36.05 -6.27 -3.27
CA VAL A 167 -37.26 -5.64 -2.71
C VAL A 167 -38.50 -6.06 -3.51
N ILE A 168 -38.45 -6.03 -4.85
CA ILE A 168 -39.58 -6.45 -5.71
C ILE A 168 -39.93 -7.93 -5.50
N LEU A 169 -38.93 -8.82 -5.36
CA LEU A 169 -39.16 -10.26 -5.16
C LEU A 169 -39.65 -10.61 -3.74
N LEU A 170 -39.37 -9.78 -2.73
CA LEU A 170 -39.72 -10.03 -1.33
C LEU A 170 -41.02 -9.34 -0.87
N VAL A 171 -41.51 -8.34 -1.62
CA VAL A 171 -42.84 -7.72 -1.44
C VAL A 171 -43.91 -8.71 -1.87
#